data_AF-A0A433WML2-F1
#
_entry.id   AF-A0A433WML2-F1
#
_cell.length_a   1.000
_cell.length_b   1.000
_cell.length_c   1.000
_cell.angle_alpha   90.00
_cell.angle_beta   90.00
_cell.angle_gamma   90.00
#
_symmetry.space_group_name_H-M   'P 1'
#
loop_
_entity.id
_entity.type
_entity.pdbx_description
1 polymer ?
#
loop_
_entity_poly.entity_id
_entity_poly.type
_entity_poly.pdbx_seq_one_letter_code
_entity_poly.pdbx_strand_id
1 'polypeptide(L)'
;MSCCPKWRQLMLHFVGYIQYVWCTPAPGIDRQKFRYTMKGLQDASNELMEHMIFMLKHAMGLKKDKVHPMSPVALLITGEKQIMKTFSGSLPEEGNKMFDQCIREMQPDYAIYAKDGFFTDERGEHAIDAVILVGYDRKDADRYIFAQKFIPALNGVSFQEVGHPVFAGIASGNDAVIAMNTPEKPWWRFW
;
A
#
# COMPACT_ATOMS: atom_id res chain seq x y z
N MET A 1 -9.50 40.52 -11.25
CA MET A 1 -9.31 39.93 -9.90
C MET A 1 -9.46 38.42 -10.03
N SER A 2 -8.35 37.73 -10.28
CA SER A 2 -8.29 36.28 -10.45
C SER A 2 -7.76 35.65 -9.16
N CYS A 3 -8.64 34.97 -8.41
CA CYS A 3 -8.28 34.19 -7.25
C CYS A 3 -7.52 32.93 -7.68
N CYS A 4 -6.22 32.90 -7.39
CA CYS A 4 -5.37 31.72 -7.46
C CYS A 4 -5.73 30.78 -6.28
N PRO A 5 -6.08 29.50 -6.50
CA PRO A 5 -6.47 28.61 -5.42
C PRO A 5 -5.25 28.12 -4.62
N LYS A 6 -5.36 28.21 -3.29
CA LYS A 6 -4.37 27.89 -2.22
C LYS A 6 -3.74 26.48 -2.24
N TRP A 7 -4.09 25.61 -3.18
CA TRP A 7 -3.62 24.21 -3.20
C TRP A 7 -2.20 24.01 -3.77
N ARG A 8 -1.68 25.00 -4.53
CA ARG A 8 -0.28 24.94 -5.04
C ARG A 8 0.78 24.95 -3.93
N GLN A 9 0.44 25.34 -2.71
CA GLN A 9 1.40 25.42 -1.61
C GLN A 9 1.57 24.08 -0.85
N LEU A 10 0.62 23.15 -0.97
CA LEU A 10 0.74 21.81 -0.38
C LEU A 10 1.50 20.81 -1.27
N MET A 11 1.47 20.98 -2.59
CA MET A 11 2.27 20.13 -3.49
C MET A 11 3.77 20.48 -3.48
N LEU A 12 4.15 21.73 -3.19
CA LEU A 12 5.56 22.12 -3.17
C LEU A 12 6.30 21.65 -1.91
N HIS A 13 5.61 21.30 -0.83
CA HIS A 13 6.22 20.68 0.34
C HIS A 13 6.39 19.15 0.24
N PHE A 14 5.78 18.50 -0.76
CA PHE A 14 5.92 17.06 -0.97
C PHE A 14 7.08 16.67 -1.91
N VAL A 15 7.63 17.63 -2.67
CA VAL A 15 8.61 17.36 -3.75
C VAL A 15 10.04 17.83 -3.39
N GLY A 16 10.22 18.51 -2.26
CA GLY A 16 11.54 18.95 -1.80
C GLY A 16 11.95 18.20 -0.54
N TYR A 17 13.05 17.44 -0.61
CA TYR A 17 13.63 16.59 0.44
C TYR A 17 13.11 15.14 0.52
N ILE A 18 13.36 14.38 -0.55
CA ILE A 18 13.71 12.96 -0.38
C ILE A 18 15.23 12.87 -0.51
N GLN A 19 15.88 12.59 0.62
CA GLN A 19 17.32 12.39 0.71
C GLN A 19 17.63 11.04 0.06
N TYR A 20 18.23 11.05 -1.14
CA TYR A 20 18.68 9.83 -1.81
C TYR A 20 19.88 9.25 -1.05
N VAL A 21 19.67 8.19 -0.28
CA VAL A 21 20.76 7.41 0.32
C VAL A 21 21.02 6.21 -0.58
N TRP A 22 22.20 6.18 -1.19
CA TRP A 22 22.68 5.04 -1.96
C TRP A 22 23.08 3.91 -0.98
N CYS A 23 22.30 2.83 -0.91
CA CYS A 23 22.69 1.63 -0.18
C CYS A 23 23.49 0.68 -1.09
N THR A 24 24.75 0.42 -0.74
CA THR A 24 25.48 -0.76 -1.19
C THR A 24 24.98 -1.99 -0.42
N PRO A 25 24.55 -3.07 -1.08
CA PRO A 25 24.03 -4.24 -0.39
C PRO A 25 25.17 -5.11 0.19
N ALA A 26 24.94 -5.65 1.39
CA ALA A 26 25.83 -6.57 2.09
C ALA A 26 26.07 -7.88 1.30
N PRO A 27 27.25 -8.51 1.42
CA PRO A 27 27.59 -9.72 0.67
C PRO A 27 26.90 -10.94 1.29
N GLY A 28 26.10 -11.67 0.50
CA GLY A 28 25.57 -12.99 0.89
C GLY A 28 24.15 -13.35 0.42
N ILE A 29 23.41 -12.43 -0.20
CA ILE A 29 22.05 -12.72 -0.70
C ILE A 29 22.12 -13.19 -2.16
N ASP A 30 21.53 -14.35 -2.43
CA ASP A 30 21.39 -14.95 -3.76
C ASP A 30 20.74 -13.95 -4.74
N ARG A 31 21.49 -13.57 -5.78
CA ARG A 31 21.21 -12.44 -6.69
C ARG A 31 20.30 -12.81 -7.87
N GLN A 32 19.73 -14.00 -7.94
CA GLN A 32 18.98 -14.44 -9.12
C GLN A 32 17.46 -14.49 -8.95
N LYS A 33 16.81 -13.34 -8.70
CA LYS A 33 15.46 -13.08 -9.26
C LYS A 33 14.91 -11.66 -9.14
N PHE A 34 15.71 -10.67 -8.78
CA PHE A 34 15.26 -9.29 -8.81
C PHE A 34 15.65 -8.68 -10.16
N ARG A 35 14.74 -8.70 -11.14
CA ARG A 35 14.77 -7.64 -12.16
C ARG A 35 14.36 -6.36 -11.44
N TYR A 36 15.32 -5.65 -10.88
CA TYR A 36 15.15 -4.24 -10.53
C TYR A 36 14.93 -3.48 -11.84
N THR A 37 13.68 -3.36 -12.25
CA THR A 37 13.29 -2.31 -13.20
C THR A 37 13.61 -0.98 -12.54
N MET A 38 14.29 -0.06 -13.24
CA MET A 38 14.58 1.30 -12.75
C MET A 38 13.32 2.18 -12.64
N LYS A 39 12.15 1.56 -12.51
CA LYS A 39 10.89 2.24 -12.30
C LYS A 39 10.80 2.62 -10.83
N GLY A 40 10.50 3.88 -10.57
CA GLY A 40 10.22 4.41 -9.25
C GLY A 40 8.80 4.95 -9.18
N LEU A 41 8.50 5.61 -8.07
CA LEU A 41 7.20 6.26 -7.86
C LEU A 41 6.86 7.26 -8.97
N GLN A 42 7.85 7.93 -9.54
CA GLN A 42 7.68 8.89 -10.63
C GLN A 42 7.07 8.29 -11.90
N ASP A 43 7.12 6.97 -12.05
CA ASP A 43 6.58 6.26 -13.22
C ASP A 43 5.11 5.86 -13.00
N ALA A 44 4.56 6.03 -11.80
CA ALA A 44 3.15 5.81 -11.53
C ALA A 44 2.28 6.90 -12.19
N SER A 45 1.15 6.50 -12.79
CA SER A 45 0.20 7.47 -13.33
C SER A 45 -0.43 8.32 -12.21
N ASN A 46 -0.67 9.61 -12.48
CA ASN A 46 -1.31 10.50 -11.51
C ASN A 46 -2.69 9.97 -11.09
N GLU A 47 -3.44 9.40 -12.02
CA GLU A 47 -4.75 8.77 -11.79
C GLU A 47 -4.65 7.62 -10.79
N LEU A 48 -3.67 6.72 -10.94
CA LEU A 48 -3.43 5.66 -9.96
C LEU A 48 -3.16 6.26 -8.58
N MET A 49 -2.29 7.27 -8.49
CA MET A 49 -1.93 7.90 -7.22
C MET A 49 -3.12 8.55 -6.52
N GLU A 50 -4.04 9.19 -7.26
CA GLU A 50 -5.27 9.74 -6.71
C GLU A 50 -6.16 8.65 -6.09
N HIS A 51 -6.32 7.53 -6.80
CA HIS A 51 -7.08 6.38 -6.28
C HIS A 51 -6.40 5.73 -5.07
N MET A 52 -5.06 5.66 -5.05
CA MET A 52 -4.31 5.16 -3.91
C MET A 52 -4.46 6.05 -2.67
N ILE A 53 -4.43 7.37 -2.83
CA ILE A 53 -4.66 8.31 -1.72
C ILE A 53 -6.09 8.19 -1.19
N PHE A 54 -7.08 8.07 -2.08
CA PHE A 54 -8.47 7.84 -1.70
C PHE A 54 -8.60 6.55 -0.86
N MET A 55 -8.05 5.45 -1.37
CA MET A 55 -8.09 4.16 -0.67
C MET A 55 -7.33 4.16 0.65
N LEU A 56 -6.21 4.89 0.74
CA LEU A 56 -5.49 5.05 1.99
C LEU A 56 -6.36 5.72 3.05
N LYS A 57 -6.97 6.86 2.71
CA LYS A 57 -7.85 7.58 3.65
C LYS A 57 -9.03 6.71 4.08
N HIS A 58 -9.61 5.95 3.15
CA HIS A 58 -10.69 5.02 3.45
C HIS A 58 -10.23 3.92 4.42
N ALA A 59 -9.13 3.22 4.12
CA ALA A 59 -8.60 2.16 4.95
C ALA A 59 -8.17 2.63 6.35
N MET A 60 -7.52 3.80 6.44
CA MET A 60 -7.15 4.42 7.72
C MET A 60 -8.38 4.82 8.53
N GLY A 61 -9.44 5.32 7.89
CA GLY A 61 -10.74 5.54 8.53
C GLY A 61 -11.33 4.27 9.11
N LEU A 62 -11.37 3.19 8.31
CA LEU A 62 -11.83 1.87 8.79
C LEU A 62 -11.02 1.38 9.99
N LYS A 63 -9.71 1.65 10.00
CA LYS A 63 -8.82 1.19 11.07
C LYS A 63 -8.92 2.02 12.34
N LYS A 64 -9.17 3.33 12.20
CA LYS A 64 -9.43 4.22 13.34
C LYS A 64 -10.66 3.81 14.13
N ASP A 65 -11.70 3.36 13.43
CA ASP A 65 -13.00 3.03 14.05
C ASP A 65 -13.05 1.60 14.64
N LYS A 66 -12.04 0.75 14.40
CA LYS A 66 -12.04 -0.67 14.80
C LYS A 66 -10.71 -1.13 15.40
N VAL A 67 -10.80 -1.73 16.60
CA VAL A 67 -9.65 -2.36 17.27
C VAL A 67 -9.20 -3.63 16.52
N HIS A 68 -10.15 -4.40 15.98
CA HIS A 68 -9.88 -5.65 15.27
C HIS A 68 -9.12 -5.47 13.94
N PRO A 69 -8.39 -6.49 13.46
CA PRO A 69 -7.77 -6.47 12.14
C PRO A 69 -8.76 -6.05 11.04
N MET A 70 -8.32 -5.18 10.14
CA MET A 70 -9.12 -4.74 9.01
C MET A 70 -9.30 -5.89 8.02
N SER A 71 -10.54 -6.18 7.64
CA SER A 71 -10.81 -7.07 6.51
C SER A 71 -10.25 -6.45 5.24
N PRO A 72 -9.51 -7.20 4.41
CA PRO A 72 -8.94 -6.63 3.20
C PRO A 72 -10.00 -6.08 2.26
N VAL A 73 -9.70 -4.98 1.58
CA VAL A 73 -10.65 -4.28 0.70
C VAL A 73 -9.96 -3.91 -0.61
N ALA A 74 -10.67 -4.05 -1.73
CA ALA A 74 -10.21 -3.64 -3.04
C ALA A 74 -11.16 -2.62 -3.68
N LEU A 75 -10.59 -1.60 -4.29
CA LEU A 75 -11.25 -0.70 -5.22
C LEU A 75 -10.84 -1.09 -6.64
N LEU A 76 -11.84 -1.30 -7.50
CA LEU A 76 -11.67 -1.70 -8.89
C LEU A 76 -12.30 -0.64 -9.77
N ILE A 77 -11.53 -0.08 -10.70
CA ILE A 77 -11.97 0.98 -11.61
C ILE A 77 -11.95 0.46 -13.04
N THR A 78 -13.04 0.66 -13.77
CA THR A 78 -13.16 0.29 -15.20
C THR A 78 -13.92 1.39 -15.93
N GLY A 79 -13.23 2.17 -16.74
CA GLY A 79 -13.71 3.44 -17.27
C GLY A 79 -14.22 4.33 -16.14
N GLU A 80 -15.48 4.74 -16.20
CA GLU A 80 -16.12 5.59 -15.18
C GLU A 80 -16.68 4.79 -13.99
N LYS A 81 -16.68 3.45 -14.05
CA LYS A 81 -17.28 2.62 -13.01
C LYS A 81 -16.27 2.32 -11.91
N GLN A 82 -16.66 2.56 -10.65
CA GLN A 82 -15.90 2.20 -9.46
C GLN A 82 -16.65 1.15 -8.63
N ILE A 83 -15.95 0.11 -8.21
CA ILE A 83 -16.50 -0.97 -7.38
C ILE A 83 -15.61 -1.17 -6.16
N MET A 84 -16.18 -1.05 -4.96
CA MET A 84 -15.52 -1.41 -3.71
C MET A 84 -15.90 -2.84 -3.33
N LYS A 85 -14.92 -3.71 -3.08
CA LYS A 85 -15.13 -5.11 -2.69
C LYS A 85 -14.38 -5.38 -1.39
N THR A 86 -15.11 -5.83 -0.37
CA THR A 86 -14.51 -6.28 0.90
C THR A 86 -14.39 -7.80 0.89
N PHE A 87 -13.21 -8.30 1.23
CA PHE A 87 -12.92 -9.73 1.33
C PHE A 87 -13.15 -10.19 2.78
N SER A 88 -14.43 -10.40 3.11
CA SER A 88 -14.87 -10.77 4.46
C SER A 88 -14.60 -12.24 4.77
N GLY A 89 -14.06 -12.55 5.94
CA GLY A 89 -13.84 -13.93 6.41
C GLY A 89 -12.61 -14.63 5.83
N SER A 90 -11.93 -14.01 4.86
CA SER A 90 -10.71 -14.54 4.26
C SER A 90 -9.48 -14.28 5.13
N LEU A 91 -8.59 -15.26 5.20
CA LEU A 91 -7.24 -15.06 5.74
C LEU A 91 -6.50 -13.98 4.91
N PRO A 92 -5.54 -13.23 5.49
CA PRO A 92 -4.76 -12.25 4.73
C PRO A 92 -4.16 -12.81 3.41
N GLU A 93 -3.74 -14.07 3.41
CA GLU A 93 -3.26 -14.80 2.23
C GLU A 93 -4.33 -14.99 1.15
N GLU A 94 -5.57 -15.26 1.55
CA GLU A 94 -6.70 -15.43 0.62
C GLU A 94 -7.09 -14.10 -0.01
N GLY A 95 -6.98 -12.99 0.73
CA GLY A 95 -7.24 -11.65 0.20
C GLY A 95 -6.36 -11.30 -1.01
N ASN A 96 -5.07 -11.67 -0.98
CA ASN A 96 -4.18 -11.45 -2.14
C ASN A 96 -4.65 -12.29 -3.36
N LYS A 97 -4.99 -13.57 -3.15
CA LYS A 97 -5.47 -14.45 -4.22
C LYS A 97 -6.79 -13.95 -4.82
N MET A 98 -7.70 -13.48 -3.97
CA MET A 98 -8.98 -12.92 -4.41
C MET A 98 -8.79 -11.61 -5.17
N PHE A 99 -7.83 -10.77 -4.78
CA PHE A 99 -7.47 -9.57 -5.53
C PHE A 99 -6.92 -9.92 -6.93
N ASP A 100 -6.02 -10.90 -7.02
CA ASP A 100 -5.49 -11.38 -8.30
C ASP A 100 -6.57 -11.98 -9.19
N GLN A 101 -7.52 -12.70 -8.59
CA GLN A 101 -8.71 -13.18 -9.29
C GLN A 101 -9.55 -12.02 -9.81
N CYS A 102 -9.78 -10.97 -9.01
CA CYS A 102 -10.53 -9.79 -9.43
C CYS A 102 -9.86 -9.08 -10.62
N ILE A 103 -8.54 -8.92 -10.61
CA ILE A 103 -7.81 -8.33 -11.74
C ILE A 103 -8.01 -9.16 -13.02
N ARG A 104 -7.90 -10.49 -12.92
CA ARG A 104 -8.04 -11.40 -14.08
C ARG A 104 -9.45 -11.42 -14.65
N GLU A 105 -10.47 -11.46 -13.79
CA GLU A 105 -11.87 -11.59 -14.20
C GLU A 105 -12.46 -10.29 -14.72
N MET A 106 -12.16 -9.17 -14.04
CA MET A 106 -12.78 -7.88 -14.36
C MET A 106 -11.92 -7.01 -15.28
N GLN A 107 -10.63 -7.31 -15.42
CA GLN A 107 -9.66 -6.55 -16.23
C GLN A 107 -9.75 -5.03 -16.02
N PRO A 108 -9.72 -4.55 -14.76
CA PRO A 108 -9.90 -3.15 -14.45
C PRO A 108 -8.75 -2.29 -15.02
N ASP A 109 -9.02 -1.02 -15.30
CA ASP A 109 -7.99 -0.04 -15.65
C ASP A 109 -7.03 0.19 -14.48
N TYR A 110 -7.61 0.28 -13.28
CA TYR A 110 -6.89 0.44 -12.02
C TYR A 110 -7.48 -0.47 -10.96
N ALA A 111 -6.63 -1.08 -10.14
CA ALA A 111 -7.06 -1.85 -8.99
C ALA A 111 -6.21 -1.50 -7.77
N ILE A 112 -6.86 -1.17 -6.65
CA ILE A 112 -6.17 -0.78 -5.43
C ILE A 112 -6.65 -1.67 -4.30
N TYR A 113 -5.73 -2.37 -3.68
CA TYR A 113 -5.99 -3.30 -2.59
C TYR A 113 -5.37 -2.80 -1.30
N ALA A 114 -6.15 -2.77 -0.22
CA ALA A 114 -5.70 -2.38 1.11
C ALA A 114 -5.86 -3.55 2.09
N LYS A 115 -4.83 -3.81 2.89
CA LYS A 115 -4.86 -4.81 3.96
C LYS A 115 -4.08 -4.34 5.18
N ASP A 116 -4.38 -4.93 6.33
CA ASP A 116 -3.50 -4.83 7.49
C ASP A 116 -2.24 -5.68 7.26
N GLY A 117 -1.11 -5.18 7.73
CA GLY A 117 0.16 -5.89 7.76
C GLY A 117 1.11 -5.27 8.78
N PHE A 118 2.38 -5.63 8.66
CA PHE A 118 3.44 -4.86 9.29
C PHE A 118 4.29 -4.18 8.22
N PHE A 119 5.10 -3.23 8.66
CA PHE A 119 6.19 -2.64 7.91
C PHE A 119 7.45 -2.77 8.75
N THR A 120 8.48 -3.43 8.22
CA THR A 120 9.79 -3.54 8.86
C THR A 120 10.67 -2.38 8.40
N ASP A 121 11.41 -1.79 9.32
CA ASP A 121 12.43 -0.80 8.98
C ASP A 121 13.58 -1.40 8.14
N GLU A 122 14.48 -0.54 7.66
CA GLU A 122 15.61 -0.93 6.78
C GLU A 122 16.56 -1.94 7.43
N ARG A 123 16.55 -2.04 8.76
CA ARG A 123 17.37 -3.01 9.52
C ARG A 123 16.65 -4.34 9.72
N GLY A 124 15.35 -4.40 9.45
CA GLY A 124 14.52 -5.59 9.63
C GLY A 124 14.27 -5.93 11.11
N GLU A 125 14.59 -5.03 12.03
CA GLU A 125 14.63 -5.32 13.47
C GLU A 125 13.31 -4.96 14.16
N HIS A 126 12.56 -3.99 13.61
CA HIS A 126 11.31 -3.51 14.19
C HIS A 126 10.17 -3.57 13.18
N ALA A 127 9.22 -4.48 13.42
CA ALA A 127 7.94 -4.53 12.71
C ALA A 127 6.94 -3.56 13.37
N ILE A 128 6.47 -2.58 12.60
CA ILE A 128 5.45 -1.63 13.04
C ILE A 128 4.14 -1.95 12.30
N ASP A 129 3.01 -1.80 13.00
CA ASP A 129 1.69 -1.94 12.40
C ASP A 129 1.51 -0.98 11.22
N ALA A 130 1.02 -1.50 10.09
CA ALA A 130 0.82 -0.71 8.90
C ALA A 130 -0.39 -1.15 8.08
N VAL A 131 -1.04 -0.20 7.42
CA VAL A 131 -1.95 -0.48 6.31
C VAL A 131 -1.10 -0.55 5.05
N ILE A 132 -1.18 -1.68 4.35
CA ILE A 132 -0.47 -1.93 3.12
C ILE A 132 -1.42 -1.71 1.95
N LEU A 133 -1.00 -0.88 1.00
CA LEU A 133 -1.69 -0.61 -0.24
C LEU A 133 -0.92 -1.20 -1.41
N VAL A 134 -1.65 -1.88 -2.30
CA VAL A 134 -1.14 -2.40 -3.57
C VAL A 134 -1.98 -1.78 -4.67
N GLY A 135 -1.39 -0.86 -5.42
CA GLY A 135 -1.98 -0.28 -6.64
C GLY A 135 -1.53 -1.05 -7.86
N TYR A 136 -2.44 -1.36 -8.78
CA TYR A 136 -2.21 -1.99 -10.06
C TYR A 136 -2.69 -1.06 -11.17
N ASP A 137 -1.85 -0.84 -12.17
CA ASP A 137 -2.17 -0.11 -13.40
C ASP A 137 -2.15 -1.09 -14.57
N ARG A 138 -3.24 -1.17 -15.33
CA ARG A 138 -3.34 -2.09 -16.48
C ARG A 138 -2.35 -1.75 -17.59
N LYS A 139 -1.96 -0.48 -17.72
CA LYS A 139 -1.13 0.01 -18.84
C LYS A 139 0.29 -0.55 -18.78
N ASP A 140 0.86 -0.65 -17.60
CA ASP A 140 2.20 -1.21 -17.39
C ASP A 140 2.20 -2.58 -16.70
N ALA A 141 1.04 -3.02 -16.20
CA ALA A 141 0.86 -4.26 -15.45
C ALA A 141 1.75 -4.37 -14.20
N ASP A 142 2.25 -3.24 -13.70
CA ASP A 142 3.07 -3.17 -12.50
C ASP A 142 2.21 -2.98 -11.25
N ARG A 143 2.77 -3.37 -10.11
CA ARG A 143 2.14 -3.20 -8.80
C ARG A 143 2.97 -2.31 -7.92
N TYR A 144 2.39 -1.19 -7.53
CA TYR A 144 2.98 -0.17 -6.67
C TYR A 144 2.56 -0.40 -5.23
N ILE A 145 3.52 -0.56 -4.33
CA ILE A 145 3.27 -0.93 -2.94
C ILE A 145 3.58 0.26 -2.03
N PHE A 146 2.64 0.58 -1.16
CA PHE A 146 2.79 1.62 -0.14
C PHE A 146 2.42 1.07 1.23
N ALA A 147 2.99 1.68 2.26
CA ALA A 147 2.67 1.38 3.64
C ALA A 147 2.43 2.67 4.42
N GLN A 148 1.32 2.74 5.15
CA GLN A 148 1.08 3.76 6.17
C GLN A 148 1.16 3.13 7.54
N LYS A 149 2.16 3.54 8.32
CA LYS A 149 2.35 3.06 9.69
C LYS A 149 1.32 3.68 10.63
N PHE A 150 0.92 2.93 11.65
CA PHE A 150 0.02 3.41 12.69
C PHE A 150 0.31 2.76 14.05
N ILE A 151 -0.19 3.39 15.12
CA ILE A 151 -0.29 2.83 16.46
C ILE A 151 -1.77 2.48 16.68
N PRO A 152 -2.12 1.20 16.95
CA PRO A 152 -3.49 0.81 17.17
C PRO A 152 -4.05 1.41 18.46
N ALA A 153 -5.36 1.64 18.50
CA ALA A 153 -6.03 1.99 19.75
C ALA A 153 -6.04 0.77 20.70
N LEU A 154 -5.27 0.83 21.79
CA LEU A 154 -5.16 -0.23 22.80
C LEU A 154 -4.95 0.39 24.18
N ASN A 155 -5.56 -0.17 25.23
CA ASN A 155 -5.31 0.18 26.64
C ASN A 155 -5.38 1.70 26.94
N GLY A 156 -6.38 2.40 26.39
CA GLY A 156 -6.57 3.84 26.60
C GLY A 156 -5.71 4.74 25.70
N VAL A 157 -4.85 4.16 24.86
CA VAL A 157 -4.15 4.88 23.79
C VAL A 157 -5.08 5.06 22.60
N SER A 158 -5.17 6.28 22.07
CA SER A 158 -5.93 6.58 20.86
C SER A 158 -5.17 6.12 19.61
N PHE A 159 -5.91 5.72 18.58
CA PHE A 159 -5.33 5.44 17.27
C PHE A 159 -4.51 6.62 16.76
N GLN A 160 -3.31 6.36 16.25
CA GLN A 160 -2.42 7.40 15.74
C GLN A 160 -1.74 6.96 14.44
N GLU A 161 -1.75 7.83 13.43
CA GLU A 161 -0.94 7.66 12.23
C GLU A 161 0.51 8.03 12.52
N VAL A 162 1.47 7.22 12.07
CA VAL A 162 2.90 7.42 12.33
C VAL A 162 3.60 7.86 11.06
N GLY A 163 3.93 9.15 10.99
CA GLY A 163 4.65 9.72 9.86
C GLY A 163 3.86 9.68 8.56
N HIS A 164 4.57 9.80 7.44
CA HIS A 164 3.98 9.81 6.10
C HIS A 164 3.94 8.41 5.48
N PRO A 165 3.05 8.18 4.49
CA PRO A 165 3.05 6.93 3.73
C PRO A 165 4.41 6.73 3.05
N VAL A 166 4.91 5.50 3.10
CA VAL A 166 6.20 5.13 2.54
C VAL A 166 5.96 4.28 1.29
N PHE A 167 6.69 4.59 0.22
CA PHE A 167 6.75 3.75 -0.96
C PHE A 167 7.65 2.53 -0.68
N ALA A 168 7.05 1.34 -0.70
CA ALA A 168 7.74 0.09 -0.36
C ALA A 168 8.38 -0.59 -1.59
N GLY A 169 7.92 -0.24 -2.81
CA GLY A 169 8.54 -0.70 -4.05
C GLY A 169 7.54 -1.01 -5.16
N ILE A 170 8.08 -1.59 -6.23
CA ILE A 170 7.32 -2.07 -7.39
C ILE A 170 7.53 -3.57 -7.52
N ALA A 171 6.46 -4.28 -7.79
CA ALA A 171 6.52 -5.67 -8.21
C ALA A 171 5.95 -5.83 -9.62
N SER A 172 6.72 -6.48 -10.48
CA SER A 172 6.31 -6.84 -11.83
C SER A 172 5.77 -8.27 -11.85
N GLY A 173 4.62 -8.48 -12.49
CA GLY A 173 3.98 -9.80 -12.57
C GLY A 173 3.26 -10.25 -11.28
N ASN A 174 3.05 -11.57 -11.15
CA ASN A 174 2.32 -12.17 -10.01
C ASN A 174 3.15 -12.24 -8.70
N ASP A 175 4.42 -11.82 -8.71
CA ASP A 175 5.34 -11.99 -7.57
C ASP A 175 5.27 -10.84 -6.53
N ALA A 176 4.22 -10.00 -6.58
CA ALA A 176 4.05 -8.83 -5.71
C ALA A 176 3.84 -9.10 -4.22
N VAL A 177 3.78 -10.38 -3.84
CA VAL A 177 3.61 -10.79 -2.44
C VAL A 177 4.95 -10.85 -1.69
N ILE A 178 6.10 -10.75 -2.38
CA ILE A 178 7.41 -11.10 -1.79
C ILE A 178 8.17 -9.92 -1.15
N ALA A 179 7.80 -8.66 -1.39
CA ALA A 179 8.57 -7.51 -0.86
C ALA A 179 8.19 -7.07 0.55
N MET A 180 7.43 -7.88 1.29
CA MET A 180 7.17 -7.64 2.70
C MET A 180 7.41 -8.94 3.47
N ASN A 181 8.65 -9.13 3.93
CA ASN A 181 8.99 -10.03 5.04
C ASN A 181 8.38 -9.50 6.35
N THR A 182 7.08 -9.21 6.34
CA THR A 182 6.38 -8.72 7.51
C THR A 182 5.70 -9.91 8.16
N PRO A 183 6.09 -10.27 9.40
CA PRO A 183 5.48 -11.41 10.08
C PRO A 183 3.99 -11.16 10.16
N GLU A 184 3.14 -11.95 9.49
CA GLU A 184 1.71 -11.66 9.40
C GLU A 184 1.05 -11.60 10.79
N LYS A 185 0.04 -10.74 10.97
CA LYS A 185 -0.67 -10.64 12.25
C LYS A 185 -1.34 -11.99 12.54
N PRO A 186 -1.10 -12.62 13.70
CA PRO A 186 -1.82 -13.83 14.09
C PRO A 186 -3.29 -13.45 14.37
N TRP A 187 -4.15 -13.68 13.38
CA TRP A 187 -5.57 -13.34 13.38
C TRP A 187 -6.36 -14.02 14.51
N TRP A 188 -5.86 -15.14 15.04
CA TRP A 188 -6.45 -15.87 16.18
C TRP A 188 -6.27 -15.20 17.54
N ARG A 189 -5.40 -14.18 17.68
CA ARG A 189 -5.21 -13.47 18.96
C ARG A 189 -6.27 -12.40 19.25
N PHE A 190 -7.23 -12.22 18.34
CA PHE A 190 -8.21 -11.12 18.39
C PHE A 190 -9.68 -11.62 18.42
N TRP A 191 -9.88 -12.91 18.70
CA TRP A 191 -11.18 -13.55 18.96
C TRP A 191 -11.28 -14.00 20.42
#